data_AF-A0A2N5B5T7-F1
#
_entry.id   AF-A0A2N5B5T7-F1
#
_cell.length_a   1.000
_cell.length_b   1.000
_cell.length_c   1.000
_cell.angle_alpha   90.00
_cell.angle_beta   90.00
_cell.angle_gamma   90.00
#
_symmetry.space_group_name_H-M   'P 1'
#
loop_
_entity.id
_entity.type
_entity.pdbx_description
1 polymer ?
#
loop_
_entity_poly.entity_id
_entity_poly.type
_entity_poly.pdbx_seq_one_letter_code
_entity_poly.pdbx_strand_id
1 'polypeptide(L)'
;QQQGVTPFMLLLASFQTLLHRYSGQADIRVGVPTANRNRVETERLIGFFVNTQVLRAEFDVQLTFSELLQQVRQRTLGAQAHQDLPFEQLVEALQPERNLGHNPLFQVLYNHQTELKGSQHRLPGLEMSG
;
A
#
# COMPACT_ATOMS: atom_id res chain seq x y z
N GLN A 1 7.35 -4.99 19.79
CA GLN A 1 7.54 -4.36 18.46
C GLN A 1 8.97 -3.82 18.39
N GLN A 2 9.85 -4.44 17.59
CA GLN A 2 11.31 -4.16 17.67
C GLN A 2 11.86 -3.29 16.52
N GLN A 3 11.04 -2.93 15.52
CA GLN A 3 11.49 -2.24 14.29
C GLN A 3 10.71 -0.94 13.97
N GLY A 4 9.73 -0.56 14.80
CA GLY A 4 8.91 0.65 14.58
C GLY A 4 8.06 0.63 13.30
N VAL A 5 7.70 -0.56 12.82
CA VAL A 5 6.89 -0.80 11.60
C VAL A 5 5.47 -1.26 11.94
N THR A 6 4.50 -0.90 11.11
CA THR A 6 3.10 -1.34 11.25
C THR A 6 2.88 -2.70 10.57
N PRO A 7 1.81 -3.44 10.90
CA PRO A 7 1.43 -4.66 10.17
C PRO A 7 1.25 -4.44 8.67
N PHE A 8 0.69 -3.28 8.27
CA PHE A 8 0.62 -2.85 6.87
C PHE A 8 2.01 -2.84 6.20
N MET A 9 3.00 -2.19 6.82
CA MET A 9 4.35 -2.08 6.26
C MET A 9 5.02 -3.46 6.15
N LEU A 10 4.83 -4.32 7.16
CA LEU A 10 5.36 -5.69 7.14
C LEU A 10 4.77 -6.52 6.00
N LEU A 11 3.45 -6.50 5.85
CA LEU A 11 2.78 -7.25 4.81
C LEU A 11 3.07 -6.71 3.41
N LEU A 12 3.16 -5.39 3.25
CA LEU A 12 3.56 -4.77 2.00
C LEU A 12 4.99 -5.17 1.59
N ALA A 13 5.94 -5.14 2.53
CA ALA A 13 7.32 -5.58 2.27
C ALA A 13 7.39 -7.06 1.87
N SER A 14 6.65 -7.92 2.56
CA SER A 14 6.53 -9.35 2.20
C SER A 14 5.91 -9.55 0.83
N PHE A 15 4.88 -8.78 0.49
CA PHE A 15 4.21 -8.84 -0.80
C PHE A 15 5.12 -8.36 -1.94
N GLN A 16 5.83 -7.26 -1.77
CA GLN A 16 6.83 -6.79 -2.73
C GLN A 16 7.97 -7.81 -2.90
N THR A 17 8.38 -8.48 -1.82
CA THR A 17 9.37 -9.58 -1.89
C THR A 17 8.85 -10.75 -2.73
N LEU A 18 7.58 -11.13 -2.54
CA LEU A 18 6.94 -12.17 -3.35
C LEU A 18 6.95 -11.79 -4.85
N LEU A 19 6.51 -10.56 -5.19
CA LEU A 19 6.51 -10.07 -6.57
C LEU A 19 7.92 -10.04 -7.17
N HIS A 20 8.92 -9.58 -6.41
CA HIS A 20 10.32 -9.61 -6.82
C HIS A 20 10.79 -11.04 -7.14
N ARG A 21 10.49 -12.01 -6.28
CA ARG A 21 10.89 -13.41 -6.48
C ARG A 21 10.20 -14.05 -7.68
N TYR A 22 8.95 -13.72 -7.94
CA TYR A 22 8.19 -14.25 -9.08
C TYR A 22 8.57 -13.60 -10.42
N SER A 23 8.85 -12.30 -10.43
CA SER A 23 9.13 -11.54 -11.65
C SER A 23 10.62 -11.45 -12.00
N GLY A 24 11.50 -11.62 -11.01
CA GLY A 24 12.93 -11.32 -11.13
C GLY A 24 13.27 -9.83 -11.20
N GLN A 25 12.29 -8.93 -11.10
CA GLN A 25 12.50 -7.48 -11.24
C GLN A 25 13.06 -6.86 -9.96
N ALA A 26 14.10 -6.04 -10.08
CA ALA A 26 14.72 -5.34 -8.94
C ALA A 26 13.95 -4.08 -8.48
N ASP A 27 13.07 -3.52 -9.32
CA ASP A 27 12.27 -2.33 -8.99
C ASP A 27 10.79 -2.70 -9.03
N ILE A 28 10.17 -2.80 -7.86
CA ILE A 28 8.79 -3.22 -7.70
C ILE A 28 7.95 -2.02 -7.25
N ARG A 29 6.89 -1.72 -8.00
CA ARG A 29 5.92 -0.66 -7.68
C ARG A 29 4.55 -1.25 -7.44
N VAL A 30 3.95 -0.91 -6.31
CA VAL A 30 2.62 -1.38 -5.91
C VAL A 30 1.73 -0.18 -5.67
N GLY A 31 0.53 -0.19 -6.25
CA GLY A 31 -0.50 0.79 -5.97
C GLY A 31 -1.20 0.46 -4.65
N VAL A 32 -1.28 1.41 -3.74
CA VAL A 32 -1.94 1.28 -2.45
C VAL A 32 -3.07 2.31 -2.38
N PRO A 33 -4.34 1.88 -2.46
CA PRO A 33 -5.47 2.78 -2.28
C PRO A 33 -5.53 3.23 -0.82
N THR A 34 -5.66 4.53 -0.61
CA THR A 34 -5.85 5.15 0.70
C THR A 34 -7.10 6.02 0.68
N ALA A 35 -7.97 5.83 1.67
CA ALA A 35 -9.13 6.69 1.85
C ALA A 35 -8.69 8.04 2.41
N ASN A 36 -8.83 9.13 1.65
CA ASN A 36 -8.57 10.49 2.12
C ASN A 36 -9.73 11.02 2.98
N ARG A 37 -10.16 10.26 4.00
CA ARG A 37 -11.22 10.64 4.94
C ARG A 37 -10.70 11.38 6.17
N ASN A 38 -9.54 12.03 6.09
CA ASN A 38 -8.89 12.68 7.24
C ASN A 38 -9.57 13.99 7.68
N ARG A 39 -10.66 14.41 7.02
CA ARG A 39 -11.47 15.57 7.41
C ARG A 39 -12.86 15.11 7.81
N VAL A 40 -13.28 15.46 9.03
CA VAL A 40 -14.61 15.17 9.61
C VAL A 40 -15.76 15.61 8.68
N GLU A 41 -15.53 16.67 7.90
CA GLU A 41 -16.47 17.23 6.91
C GLU A 41 -16.74 16.29 5.71
N THR A 42 -15.78 15.41 5.39
CA THR A 42 -15.85 14.50 4.23
C THR A 42 -16.30 13.08 4.58
N GLU A 43 -16.36 12.73 5.87
CA GLU A 43 -16.76 11.38 6.31
C GLU A 43 -18.20 11.01 5.89
N ARG A 44 -19.07 12.02 5.75
CA ARG A 44 -20.50 11.87 5.44
C ARG A 44 -20.88 12.24 4.01
N LEU A 45 -19.90 12.61 3.16
CA LEU A 45 -20.15 12.94 1.77
C LEU A 45 -20.15 11.67 0.90
N ILE A 46 -21.17 11.51 0.06
CA ILE A 46 -21.20 10.48 -0.98
C ILE A 46 -20.33 10.98 -2.15
N GLY A 47 -19.16 10.37 -2.36
CA GLY A 47 -18.20 10.74 -3.41
C GLY A 47 -16.98 9.81 -3.45
N PHE A 48 -16.18 9.86 -4.54
CA PHE A 48 -14.98 9.04 -4.71
C PHE A 48 -13.76 9.72 -4.08
N PHE A 49 -13.47 9.38 -2.81
CA PHE A 49 -12.37 9.97 -2.02
C PHE A 49 -11.17 9.02 -1.86
N VAL A 50 -11.06 8.01 -2.71
CA VAL A 50 -9.92 7.10 -2.73
C VAL A 50 -8.82 7.71 -3.58
N ASN A 51 -7.69 8.01 -2.97
CA ASN A 51 -6.46 8.30 -3.70
C ASN A 51 -5.60 7.03 -3.75
N THR A 52 -4.72 6.91 -4.75
CA THR A 52 -3.80 5.78 -4.86
C THR A 52 -2.36 6.26 -4.73
N GLN A 53 -1.65 5.75 -3.73
CA GLN A 53 -0.22 5.99 -3.56
C GLN A 53 0.58 4.89 -4.26
N VAL A 54 1.64 5.25 -4.98
CA VAL A 54 2.55 4.27 -5.59
C VAL A 54 3.74 4.05 -4.68
N LEU A 55 3.80 2.88 -4.03
CA LEU A 55 4.89 2.54 -3.13
C LEU A 55 5.89 1.64 -3.85
N ARG A 56 7.10 2.19 -4.03
CA ARG A 56 8.24 1.55 -4.68
C ARG A 56 9.03 0.72 -3.66
N ALA A 57 9.58 -0.42 -4.06
CA ALA A 57 10.64 -1.15 -3.37
C ALA A 57 11.76 -1.46 -4.35
N GLU A 58 13.01 -1.23 -3.92
CA GLU A 58 14.21 -1.54 -4.71
C GLU A 58 14.96 -2.67 -4.04
N PHE A 59 15.18 -3.75 -4.78
CA PHE A 59 15.85 -4.97 -4.35
C PHE A 59 17.26 -5.03 -4.92
N ASP A 60 18.21 -5.34 -4.04
CA ASP A 60 19.59 -5.71 -4.37
C ASP A 60 19.86 -7.14 -3.85
N VAL A 61 20.85 -7.82 -4.41
CA VAL A 61 21.32 -9.14 -4.01
C VAL A 61 21.70 -9.19 -2.53
N GLN A 62 22.22 -8.09 -1.97
CA GLN A 62 22.64 -8.02 -0.56
C GLN A 62 21.57 -7.45 0.38
N LEU A 63 20.43 -7.01 -0.16
CA LEU A 63 19.39 -6.38 0.66
C LEU A 63 18.77 -7.38 1.63
N THR A 64 18.92 -7.12 2.92
CA THR A 64 18.25 -7.91 3.96
C THR A 64 16.78 -7.52 4.08
N PHE A 65 15.96 -8.42 4.60
CA PHE A 65 14.55 -8.13 4.81
C PHE A 65 14.33 -6.98 5.82
N SER A 66 15.21 -6.82 6.82
CA SER A 66 15.14 -5.71 7.77
C SER A 66 15.41 -4.37 7.10
N GLU A 67 16.35 -4.29 6.16
CA GLU A 67 16.61 -3.07 5.38
C GLU A 67 15.43 -2.76 4.44
N LEU A 68 14.84 -3.78 3.82
CA LEU A 68 13.62 -3.62 3.04
C LEU A 68 12.47 -3.05 3.90
N LEU A 69 12.29 -3.55 5.12
CA LEU A 69 11.28 -3.02 6.05
C LEU A 69 11.50 -1.55 6.38
N GLN A 70 12.75 -1.13 6.58
CA GLN A 70 13.06 0.28 6.80
C GLN A 70 12.82 1.13 5.55
N GLN A 71 13.16 0.62 4.36
CA GLN A 71 12.87 1.28 3.08
C GLN A 71 11.36 1.47 2.88
N VAL A 72 10.55 0.42 3.13
CA VAL A 72 9.09 0.48 3.05
C VAL A 72 8.52 1.45 4.08
N ARG A 73 9.03 1.45 5.31
CA ARG A 73 8.63 2.40 6.35
C ARG A 73 8.88 3.85 5.93
N GLN A 74 10.10 4.16 5.49
CA GLN A 74 10.47 5.52 5.05
C GLN A 74 9.59 5.98 3.89
N ARG A 75 9.37 5.13 2.88
CA ARG A 75 8.55 5.45 1.70
C ARG A 75 7.09 5.61 2.05
N THR A 76 6.55 4.75 2.92
CA THR A 76 5.17 4.85 3.40
C THR A 76 4.95 6.16 4.14
N LEU A 77 5.83 6.52 5.07
CA LEU A 77 5.72 7.77 5.83
C LEU A 77 5.88 9.00 4.92
N GLY A 78 6.82 8.97 3.97
CA GLY A 78 6.99 10.03 2.99
C GLY A 78 5.77 10.20 2.08
N ALA A 79 5.20 9.10 1.59
CA ALA A 79 4.00 9.14 0.77
C ALA A 79 2.78 9.65 1.55
N GLN A 80 2.64 9.25 2.83
CA GLN A 80 1.61 9.78 3.72
C GLN A 80 1.70 11.30 3.94
N ALA A 81 2.91 11.86 3.98
CA ALA A 81 3.11 13.31 4.07
C ALA A 81 2.61 14.07 2.82
N HIS A 82 2.42 13.38 1.70
CA HIS A 82 1.95 13.92 0.41
C HIS A 82 0.65 13.25 -0.07
N GLN A 83 -0.13 12.63 0.82
CA GLN A 83 -1.32 11.84 0.47
C GLN A 83 -2.44 12.62 -0.24
N ASP A 84 -2.38 13.95 -0.21
CA ASP A 84 -3.32 14.84 -0.89
C ASP A 84 -3.04 15.00 -2.38
N LEU A 85 -1.87 14.58 -2.88
CA LEU A 85 -1.52 14.62 -4.30
C LEU A 85 -2.32 13.55 -5.07
N PRO A 86 -3.22 13.92 -6.01
CA PRO A 86 -3.97 12.94 -6.81
C PRO A 86 -3.07 12.10 -7.70
N PHE A 87 -3.39 10.81 -7.85
CA PHE A 87 -2.67 9.89 -8.72
C PHE A 87 -2.60 10.39 -10.17
N GLU A 88 -3.69 10.96 -10.69
CA GLU A 88 -3.77 11.48 -12.06
C GLU A 88 -2.78 12.62 -12.29
N GLN A 89 -2.62 13.52 -11.32
CA GLN A 89 -1.64 14.60 -11.38
C GLN A 89 -0.20 14.08 -11.31
N LEU A 90 0.04 13.00 -10.56
CA LEU A 90 1.34 12.34 -10.53
C LEU A 90 1.68 11.73 -11.90
N VAL A 91 0.72 11.08 -12.57
CA VAL A 91 0.90 10.55 -13.93
C VAL A 91 1.15 11.67 -14.93
N GLU A 92 0.39 12.76 -14.85
CA GLU A 92 0.56 13.93 -15.71
C GLU A 92 1.95 14.56 -15.56
N ALA A 93 2.44 14.69 -14.33
CA ALA A 93 3.75 15.27 -14.04
C ALA A 93 4.92 14.36 -14.47
N LEU A 94 4.79 13.04 -14.30
CA LEU A 94 5.85 12.08 -14.63
C LEU A 94 5.87 11.67 -16.11
N GLN A 95 4.78 11.90 -16.85
CA GLN A 95 4.63 11.57 -18.27
C GLN A 95 5.23 10.20 -18.65
N PRO A 96 4.85 9.09 -17.97
CA PRO A 96 5.38 7.77 -18.30
C PRO A 96 4.99 7.38 -19.73
N GLU A 97 5.76 6.48 -20.35
CA GLU A 97 5.42 5.95 -21.66
C GLU A 97 3.99 5.37 -21.65
N ARG A 98 3.15 5.88 -22.54
CA ARG A 98 1.73 5.51 -22.58
C ARG A 98 1.59 4.14 -23.22
N ASN A 99 1.05 3.19 -22.45
CA ASN A 99 0.71 1.86 -22.93
C ASN A 99 -0.78 1.59 -22.67
N LEU A 100 -1.54 1.19 -23.70
CA LEU A 100 -2.98 0.92 -23.57
C LEU A 100 -3.29 -0.41 -22.87
N GLY A 101 -2.31 -1.30 -22.73
CA GLY A 101 -2.46 -2.59 -22.07
C GLY A 101 -2.22 -2.59 -20.56
N HIS A 102 -1.67 -1.50 -20.00
CA HIS A 102 -1.25 -1.46 -18.59
C HIS A 102 -1.54 -0.12 -17.92
N ASN A 103 -1.80 -0.17 -16.61
CA ASN A 103 -1.90 1.03 -15.79
C ASN A 103 -0.52 1.69 -15.66
N PRO A 104 -0.40 3.03 -15.81
CA PRO A 104 0.85 3.75 -15.58
C PRO A 104 1.36 3.55 -14.15
N LEU A 105 2.69 3.61 -13.98
CA LEU A 105 3.42 3.61 -12.70
C LEU A 105 3.36 2.30 -11.87
N PHE A 106 2.27 1.53 -11.89
CA PHE A 106 2.15 0.24 -11.21
C PHE A 106 1.16 -0.70 -11.92
N GLN A 107 1.33 -2.01 -11.76
CA GLN A 107 0.46 -3.02 -12.38
C GLN A 107 -0.18 -3.97 -11.35
N VAL A 108 0.19 -3.84 -10.07
CA VAL A 108 -0.36 -4.64 -8.98
C VAL A 108 -0.87 -3.71 -7.89
N LEU A 109 -2.09 -3.99 -7.40
CA LEU A 109 -2.74 -3.25 -6.32
C LEU A 109 -2.63 -4.04 -5.01
N TYR A 110 -2.36 -3.35 -3.91
CA TYR A 110 -2.38 -3.92 -2.56
C TYR A 110 -3.34 -3.13 -1.68
N ASN A 111 -4.49 -3.73 -1.37
CA ASN A 111 -5.49 -3.14 -0.48
C ASN A 111 -5.41 -3.81 0.90
N HIS A 112 -5.10 -3.02 1.93
CA HIS A 112 -5.02 -3.51 3.30
C HIS A 112 -6.18 -2.97 4.12
N GLN A 113 -7.08 -3.87 4.49
CA GLN A 113 -8.20 -3.55 5.38
C GLN A 113 -7.91 -4.14 6.75
N THR A 114 -7.87 -3.28 7.76
CA THR A 114 -7.92 -3.73 9.15
C THR A 114 -9.39 -3.87 9.51
N GLU A 115 -9.84 -5.07 9.84
CA GLU A 115 -11.16 -5.21 10.45
C GLU A 115 -11.17 -4.45 11.79
N LEU A 116 -12.08 -3.49 11.92
CA LEU A 116 -12.40 -2.89 13.21
C LEU A 116 -12.86 -4.04 14.12
N LYS A 117 -12.17 -4.24 15.25
CA LYS A 117 -12.54 -5.21 16.29
C LYS A 117 -14.05 -5.09 16.58
N GLY A 118 -14.84 -6.04 16.09
CA GLY A 118 -16.31 -5.98 16.19
C GLY A 118 -17.04 -7.02 15.34
N SER A 119 -16.41 -7.54 14.28
CA SER A 119 -16.87 -8.74 13.58
C SER A 119 -16.50 -9.99 14.39
N GLN A 120 -17.26 -10.26 15.46
CA GLN A 120 -17.35 -11.64 15.95
C GLN A 120 -17.93 -12.47 14.80
N HIS A 121 -17.05 -13.12 14.05
CA HIS A 121 -17.44 -14.11 13.07
C HIS A 121 -18.05 -15.28 13.84
N ARG A 122 -19.37 -15.26 14.04
CA ARG A 122 -20.12 -16.39 14.57
C ARG A 122 -20.17 -17.46 13.50
N LEU A 123 -19.25 -18.41 13.60
CA LEU A 123 -19.42 -19.71 12.94
C LEU A 123 -20.54 -20.45 13.68
N PRO A 124 -21.49 -21.08 12.97
CA PRO A 124 -22.52 -21.88 13.63
C PRO A 124 -21.87 -22.95 14.52
N GLY A 125 -22.08 -22.84 15.83
CA GLY A 125 -21.57 -23.79 16.83
C GLY A 125 -20.24 -23.44 17.51
N LEU A 126 -19.65 -22.26 17.27
CA LEU A 126 -18.43 -21.83 17.97
C LEU A 126 -18.59 -20.40 18.51
N GLU A 127 -18.58 -20.26 19.84
CA GLU A 127 -18.44 -18.96 20.50
C GLU A 127 -16.97 -18.69 20.80
N MET A 128 -16.44 -17.62 20.21
CA MET A 128 -15.11 -17.10 20.53
C MET A 128 -15.26 -16.21 21.78
N SER A 129 -14.84 -16.70 22.93
CA SER A 129 -14.70 -15.88 24.13
C SER A 129 -13.44 -15.00 24.01
N GLY A 130 -13.65 -13.69 24.13
CA GLY A 130 -12.61 -12.68 24.20
C GLY A 130 -13.10 -11.51 25.04
#